data_AF-A0A8X6SGC6-F1
#
_entry.id   AF-A0A8X6SGC6-F1
#
_cell.length_a   1.000
_cell.length_b   1.000
_cell.length_c   1.000
_cell.angle_alpha   90.00
_cell.angle_beta   90.00
_cell.angle_gamma   90.00
#
_symmetry.space_group_name_H-M   'P 1'
#
loop_
_entity.id
_entity.type
_entity.pdbx_description
1 polymer ?
#
loop_
_entity_poly.entity_id
_entity_poly.type
_entity_poly.pdbx_seq_one_letter_code
_entity_poly.pdbx_strand_id
1 'polypeptide(L)'
;MSSPVFEPRPYGTAVSVANYYTGWVEDQESKGFVKLEVLLPALTDILLKDRWKPAKKEKLQQAFKFFDIRGTGRLSPTYMRKLLMDHGDKLSEEEFESFLSTMVNPFRKKIEYDACYEQLVVPPDLDVLQNKNKIMFEIKDEE
;
A
#
# COMPACT_ATOMS: atom_id res chain seq x y z
N MET A 1 24.26 6.88 20.10
CA MET A 1 23.76 7.34 18.79
C MET A 1 22.24 7.46 18.90
N SER A 2 21.66 8.61 18.59
CA SER A 2 20.21 8.80 18.69
C SER A 2 19.52 7.94 17.65
N SER A 3 18.54 7.13 18.05
CA SER A 3 17.68 6.41 17.11
C SER A 3 17.04 7.44 16.15
N PRO A 4 17.00 7.17 14.83
CA PRO A 4 16.49 8.17 13.91
C PRO A 4 14.98 8.30 14.10
N VAL A 5 14.51 9.54 14.19
CA VAL A 5 13.10 9.85 14.42
C VAL A 5 12.32 9.49 13.16
N PHE A 6 11.37 8.58 13.31
CA PHE A 6 10.55 8.07 12.24
C PHE A 6 9.40 9.03 11.89
N GLU A 7 9.65 9.93 10.95
CA GLU A 7 8.61 10.83 10.42
C GLU A 7 7.75 10.12 9.37
N PRO A 8 6.43 9.97 9.59
CA PRO A 8 5.56 9.38 8.59
C PRO A 8 5.38 10.36 7.44
N ARG A 9 5.67 9.95 6.20
CA ARG A 9 5.14 10.70 5.06
C ARG A 9 3.61 10.62 5.09
N PRO A 10 2.91 11.75 4.92
CA PRO A 10 1.46 11.76 5.00
C PRO A 10 0.79 11.05 3.81
N TYR A 11 1.46 10.95 2.64
CA TYR A 11 0.94 10.28 1.43
C TYR A 11 2.07 9.74 0.54
N GLY A 12 1.86 8.57 -0.07
CA GLY A 12 2.70 7.96 -1.11
C GLY A 12 2.11 6.65 -1.63
N THR A 13 2.43 6.23 -2.86
CA THR A 13 1.98 4.91 -3.37
C THR A 13 2.54 3.76 -2.53
N ALA A 14 1.92 2.58 -2.56
CA ALA A 14 2.44 1.41 -1.84
C ALA A 14 3.91 1.11 -2.21
N VAL A 15 4.30 1.39 -3.47
CA VAL A 15 5.66 1.27 -3.98
C VAL A 15 6.59 2.33 -3.40
N SER A 16 6.19 3.60 -3.37
CA SER A 16 7.01 4.68 -2.81
C SER A 16 7.17 4.57 -1.30
N VAL A 17 6.13 4.09 -0.62
CA VAL A 17 6.18 3.71 0.78
C VAL A 17 7.17 2.56 0.90
N ALA A 18 6.95 1.42 0.24
CA ALA A 18 7.85 0.26 0.30
C ALA A 18 9.31 0.63 0.02
N ASN A 19 9.60 1.34 -1.07
CA ASN A 19 10.95 1.79 -1.44
C ASN A 19 11.59 2.71 -0.39
N TYR A 20 10.80 3.56 0.28
CA TYR A 20 11.32 4.36 1.40
C TYR A 20 11.72 3.48 2.57
N TYR A 21 10.94 2.46 2.92
CA TYR A 21 11.34 1.51 3.98
C TYR A 21 12.51 0.68 3.54
N THR A 22 12.44 0.08 2.36
CA THR A 22 13.51 -0.69 1.74
C THR A 22 14.81 0.10 1.75
N GLY A 23 14.85 1.35 1.27
CA GLY A 23 16.07 2.18 1.32
C GLY A 23 16.56 2.55 2.73
N TRP A 24 15.70 2.45 3.75
CA TRP A 24 16.04 2.75 5.16
C TRP A 24 16.46 1.51 5.95
N VAL A 25 15.88 0.34 5.63
CA VAL A 25 16.15 -0.94 6.30
C VAL A 25 17.14 -1.80 5.52
N GLU A 26 17.36 -1.56 4.23
CA GLU A 26 18.28 -2.35 3.39
C GLU A 26 19.73 -2.10 3.80
N ASP A 27 20.46 -3.20 3.88
CA ASP A 27 21.88 -3.19 4.10
C ASP A 27 22.59 -2.59 2.87
N GLN A 28 23.35 -1.52 3.11
CA GLN A 28 24.10 -0.82 2.07
C GLN A 28 25.16 -1.73 1.42
N GLU A 29 25.64 -2.75 2.15
CA GLU A 29 26.62 -3.71 1.65
C GLU A 29 25.97 -4.97 1.03
N SER A 30 24.65 -5.16 1.19
CA SER A 30 23.91 -6.34 0.71
C SER A 30 22.49 -5.96 0.28
N LYS A 31 22.36 -5.43 -0.94
CA LYS A 31 21.06 -5.10 -1.55
C LYS A 31 20.08 -6.27 -1.48
N GLY A 32 18.82 -5.99 -1.13
CA GLY A 32 17.78 -6.99 -0.94
C GLY A 32 17.75 -7.67 0.43
N PHE A 33 18.71 -7.37 1.32
CA PHE A 33 18.71 -7.85 2.70
C PHE A 33 18.48 -6.70 3.67
N VAL A 34 17.69 -6.95 4.70
CA VAL A 34 17.33 -5.96 5.73
C VAL A 34 17.72 -6.49 7.10
N LYS A 35 18.44 -5.70 7.89
CA LYS A 35 18.87 -6.12 9.23
C LYS A 35 17.67 -6.11 10.17
N LEU A 36 17.43 -7.22 10.86
CA LEU A 36 16.30 -7.36 11.79
C LEU A 36 16.30 -6.28 12.88
N GLU A 37 17.47 -5.87 13.36
CA GLU A 37 17.64 -4.80 14.35
C GLU A 37 17.12 -3.43 13.89
N VAL A 38 17.06 -3.18 12.58
CA VAL A 38 16.51 -1.95 11.99
C VAL A 38 15.04 -2.13 11.60
N LEU A 39 14.70 -3.31 11.07
CA LEU A 39 13.35 -3.62 10.62
C LEU A 39 12.35 -3.73 11.78
N LEU A 40 12.71 -4.42 12.86
CA LEU A 40 11.79 -4.67 13.98
C LEU A 40 11.31 -3.39 14.66
N PRO A 41 12.15 -2.38 14.97
CA PRO A 41 11.68 -1.11 15.52
C PRO A 41 10.72 -0.37 14.57
N ALA A 42 10.99 -0.36 13.27
CA ALA A 42 10.12 0.28 12.28
C ALA A 42 8.75 -0.41 12.21
N LEU A 43 8.73 -1.75 12.11
CA LEU A 43 7.49 -2.53 12.11
C LEU A 43 6.73 -2.35 13.42
N THR A 44 7.42 -2.34 14.57
CA THR A 44 6.82 -2.12 15.88
C THR A 44 6.14 -0.75 15.95
N ASP A 45 6.79 0.31 15.47
CA ASP A 45 6.19 1.65 15.43
C ASP A 45 4.94 1.70 14.54
N ILE A 46 5.03 1.12 13.34
CA ILE A 46 3.91 1.05 12.39
C ILE A 46 2.72 0.33 13.02
N LEU A 47 2.96 -0.82 13.64
CA LEU A 47 1.92 -1.61 14.30
C LEU A 47 1.36 -0.87 15.51
N LEU A 48 2.19 -0.45 16.47
CA LEU A 48 1.72 0.17 17.71
C LEU A 48 0.98 1.49 17.45
N LYS A 49 1.48 2.33 16.54
CA LYS A 49 0.88 3.62 16.19
C LYS A 49 -0.18 3.54 15.09
N ASP A 50 -0.57 2.34 14.67
CA ASP A 50 -1.64 2.14 13.69
C ASP A 50 -1.38 2.89 12.36
N ARG A 51 -0.12 2.96 11.95
CA ARG A 51 0.26 3.61 10.69
C ARG A 51 -0.06 2.66 9.53
N TRP A 52 -0.51 3.24 8.42
CA TRP A 52 -0.88 2.53 7.18
C TRP A 52 -1.92 1.43 7.32
N LYS A 53 -2.91 1.66 8.19
CA LYS A 53 -4.14 0.88 8.14
C LYS A 53 -4.66 0.84 6.70
N PRO A 54 -5.03 -0.35 6.19
CA PRO A 54 -5.68 -0.45 4.89
C PRO A 54 -6.86 0.53 4.84
N ALA A 55 -7.02 1.19 3.69
CA ALA A 55 -8.18 2.04 3.51
C ALA A 55 -9.45 1.21 3.61
N LYS A 56 -10.47 1.73 4.31
CA LYS A 56 -11.79 1.08 4.37
C LYS A 56 -12.34 0.87 2.96
N LYS A 57 -13.05 -0.24 2.76
CA LYS A 57 -13.74 -0.59 1.52
C LYS A 57 -14.51 0.59 0.94
N GLU A 58 -15.30 1.27 1.76
CA GLU A 58 -16.16 2.36 1.32
C GLU A 58 -15.35 3.54 0.81
N LYS A 59 -14.19 3.81 1.42
CA LYS A 59 -13.29 4.89 1.03
C LYS A 59 -12.61 4.59 -0.31
N LEU A 60 -12.19 3.34 -0.54
CA LEU A 60 -11.67 2.90 -1.84
C LEU A 60 -12.74 3.03 -2.92
N GLN A 61 -13.95 2.55 -2.66
CA GLN A 61 -15.08 2.66 -3.60
C GLN A 61 -15.43 4.11 -3.93
N GLN A 62 -15.42 5.01 -2.94
CA GLN A 62 -15.66 6.43 -3.17
C GLN A 62 -14.57 7.08 -4.04
N ALA A 63 -13.30 6.74 -3.80
CA ALA A 63 -12.20 7.24 -4.62
C ALA A 63 -12.34 6.82 -6.08
N PHE A 64 -12.69 5.56 -6.36
CA PHE A 64 -12.91 5.11 -7.74
C PHE A 64 -14.15 5.74 -8.39
N LYS A 65 -15.25 5.89 -7.65
CA LYS A 65 -16.46 6.58 -8.15
C LYS A 65 -16.20 8.05 -8.47
N PHE A 66 -15.33 8.71 -7.71
CA PHE A 66 -14.93 10.09 -7.99
C PHE A 66 -14.29 10.23 -9.38
N PHE A 67 -13.52 9.22 -9.81
CA PHE A 67 -12.89 9.19 -11.12
C PHE A 67 -13.77 8.61 -12.23
N ASP A 68 -14.76 7.77 -11.90
CA ASP A 68 -15.75 7.27 -12.85
C ASP A 68 -16.97 8.17 -12.99
N ILE A 69 -16.76 9.35 -13.56
CA ILE A 69 -17.82 10.34 -13.74
C ILE A 69 -19.00 9.77 -14.57
N ARG A 70 -18.73 8.79 -15.45
CA ARG A 70 -19.73 8.18 -16.34
C ARG A 70 -20.42 6.94 -15.75
N GLY A 71 -20.03 6.47 -14.57
CA GLY A 71 -20.60 5.29 -13.91
C GLY A 71 -20.46 4.00 -14.72
N THR A 72 -19.42 3.89 -15.54
CA THR A 72 -19.22 2.75 -16.45
C THR A 72 -18.68 1.49 -15.76
N GLY A 73 -18.19 1.60 -14.52
CA GLY A 73 -17.52 0.50 -13.83
C GLY A 73 -16.11 0.21 -14.37
N ARG A 74 -15.59 1.03 -15.29
CA ARG A 74 -14.31 0.81 -15.98
C ARG A 74 -13.53 2.09 -16.24
N LEU A 75 -12.21 2.04 -16.07
CA LEU A 75 -11.30 3.13 -16.48
C LEU A 75 -10.42 2.68 -17.66
N SER A 76 -10.04 3.63 -18.52
CA SER A 76 -9.01 3.36 -19.54
C SER A 76 -7.61 3.41 -18.91
N PRO A 77 -6.66 2.60 -19.40
CA PRO A 77 -5.26 2.68 -18.96
C PRO A 77 -4.69 4.10 -19.09
N THR A 78 -4.98 4.78 -20.21
CA THR A 78 -4.55 6.16 -20.45
C THR A 78 -5.10 7.16 -19.45
N TYR A 79 -6.35 6.98 -19.02
CA TYR A 79 -6.96 7.85 -18.02
C TYR A 79 -6.38 7.56 -16.64
N MET A 80 -6.17 6.29 -16.28
CA MET A 80 -5.50 5.91 -15.04
C MET A 80 -4.09 6.50 -14.94
N ARG A 81 -3.32 6.48 -16.03
CA ARG A 81 -1.99 7.13 -16.08
C ARG A 81 -2.09 8.61 -15.70
N LYS A 82 -3.04 9.31 -16.31
CA LYS A 82 -3.27 10.72 -16.05
C LYS A 82 -3.66 10.96 -14.59
N LEU A 83 -4.55 10.14 -14.03
CA LEU A 83 -4.93 10.24 -12.61
C LEU A 83 -3.73 10.08 -11.67
N LEU A 84 -2.88 9.08 -11.93
CA LEU A 84 -1.68 8.85 -11.12
C LEU A 84 -0.67 9.98 -11.26
N MET A 85 -0.56 10.60 -12.44
CA MET A 85 0.30 11.77 -12.64
C MET A 85 -0.24 13.06 -12.00
N ASP A 86 -1.56 13.27 -12.04
CA ASP A 86 -2.21 14.52 -11.61
C ASP A 86 -2.52 14.52 -10.11
N HIS A 87 -2.84 13.36 -9.54
CA HIS A 87 -3.33 13.21 -8.16
C HIS A 87 -2.52 12.23 -7.30
N GLY A 88 -1.55 11.52 -7.89
CA GLY A 88 -0.71 10.54 -7.21
C GLY A 88 0.79 10.83 -7.36
N ASP A 89 1.62 9.86 -6.96
CA ASP A 89 3.03 9.90 -7.26
C ASP A 89 3.28 9.51 -8.72
N LYS A 90 4.24 10.19 -9.35
CA LYS A 90 4.68 9.86 -10.70
C LYS A 90 5.37 8.51 -10.71
N LEU A 91 4.69 7.50 -11.23
CA LEU A 91 5.28 6.21 -11.55
C LEU A 91 6.22 6.34 -12.75
N SER A 92 7.29 5.56 -12.75
CA SER A 92 8.11 5.33 -13.95
C SER A 92 7.29 4.59 -15.02
N GLU A 93 7.79 4.59 -16.25
CA GLU A 93 7.13 3.85 -17.34
C GLU A 93 7.05 2.35 -17.03
N GLU A 94 8.11 1.79 -16.45
CA GLU A 94 8.23 0.39 -16.08
C GLU A 94 7.26 0.02 -14.94
N GLU A 95 7.16 0.87 -13.92
CA GLU A 95 6.24 0.68 -12.79
C GLU A 95 4.78 0.74 -13.26
N PHE A 96 4.47 1.68 -14.16
CA PHE A 96 3.13 1.81 -14.69
C PHE A 96 2.76 0.64 -15.61
N GLU A 97 3.68 0.15 -16.44
CA GLU A 97 3.44 -1.01 -17.29
C GLU A 97 3.22 -2.28 -16.45
N SER A 98 4.03 -2.47 -15.40
CA SER A 98 3.83 -3.54 -14.40
C SER A 98 2.44 -3.46 -13.75
N PHE A 99 2.04 -2.26 -13.31
CA PHE A 99 0.70 -2.03 -12.77
C PHE A 99 -0.41 -2.40 -13.79
N LEU A 100 -0.30 -1.95 -15.04
CA LEU A 100 -1.29 -2.25 -16.08
C LEU A 100 -1.37 -3.73 -16.40
N SER A 101 -0.25 -4.44 -16.46
CA SER A 101 -0.23 -5.88 -16.72
C SER A 101 -1.03 -6.69 -15.70
N THR A 102 -1.14 -6.18 -14.46
CA THR A 102 -1.84 -6.83 -13.37
C THR A 102 -3.32 -6.40 -13.29
N MET A 103 -3.62 -5.16 -13.72
CA MET A 103 -4.93 -4.53 -13.51
C MET A 103 -5.82 -4.46 -14.76
N VAL A 104 -5.25 -4.58 -15.96
CA VAL A 104 -6.00 -4.47 -17.22
C VAL A 104 -6.59 -5.83 -17.59
N ASN A 105 -7.91 -5.87 -17.79
CA ASN A 105 -8.57 -7.04 -18.34
C ASN A 105 -8.05 -7.31 -19.77
N PRO A 106 -7.47 -8.49 -20.06
CA PRO A 106 -6.79 -8.76 -21.34
C PRO A 106 -7.75 -8.77 -22.53
N PHE A 107 -9.02 -9.14 -22.32
CA PHE A 107 -10.03 -9.18 -23.37
C PHE A 107 -10.64 -7.82 -23.64
N ARG A 108 -10.91 -7.05 -22.58
CA ARG A 108 -11.61 -5.75 -22.68
C ARG A 108 -10.67 -4.56 -22.82
N LYS A 109 -9.39 -4.72 -22.51
CA LYS A 109 -8.37 -3.67 -22.51
C LYS A 109 -8.75 -2.46 -21.64
N LYS A 110 -9.42 -2.74 -20.52
CA LYS A 110 -9.89 -1.75 -19.54
C LYS A 110 -9.56 -2.24 -18.13
N ILE A 111 -9.46 -1.28 -17.22
CA ILE A 111 -9.33 -1.53 -15.78
C ILE A 111 -10.75 -1.64 -15.23
N GLU A 112 -11.10 -2.79 -14.65
CA GLU A 112 -12.44 -3.09 -14.12
C GLU A 112 -12.46 -2.92 -12.59
N TYR A 113 -13.52 -2.32 -12.04
CA TYR A 113 -13.52 -1.87 -10.63
C TYR A 113 -13.48 -3.01 -9.64
N ASP A 114 -14.30 -4.03 -9.91
CA ASP A 114 -14.39 -5.18 -9.01
C ASP A 114 -13.06 -5.95 -8.99
N ALA A 115 -12.34 -6.00 -10.12
CA ALA A 115 -11.03 -6.65 -10.18
C ALA A 115 -9.95 -5.88 -9.41
N CYS A 116 -9.94 -4.54 -9.49
CA CYS A 116 -9.02 -3.73 -8.68
C CYS A 116 -9.33 -3.81 -7.19
N TYR A 117 -10.62 -3.90 -6.83
CA TYR A 117 -11.05 -3.96 -5.45
C TYR A 117 -10.48 -5.19 -4.73
N GLU A 118 -10.56 -6.37 -5.35
CA GLU A 118 -10.03 -7.61 -4.78
C GLU A 118 -8.50 -7.57 -4.57
N GLN A 119 -7.78 -6.79 -5.38
CA GLN A 119 -6.33 -6.65 -5.24
C GLN A 119 -5.89 -5.56 -4.25
N LEU A 120 -6.75 -4.59 -3.95
CA LEU A 120 -6.44 -3.46 -3.07
C LEU A 120 -6.90 -3.68 -1.62
N VAL A 121 -7.66 -4.73 -1.37
CA VAL A 121 -8.12 -5.12 -0.03
C VAL A 121 -7.16 -6.17 0.53
N VAL A 122 -6.73 -5.96 1.77
CA VAL A 122 -5.90 -6.95 2.47
C VAL A 122 -6.75 -8.20 2.74
N PRO A 123 -6.27 -9.41 2.38
CA PRO A 123 -6.95 -10.65 2.68
C PRO A 123 -7.29 -10.77 4.17
N PRO A 124 -8.47 -11.30 4.55
CA PRO A 124 -8.89 -11.38 5.96
C PRO A 124 -7.91 -12.14 6.86
N ASP A 125 -7.22 -13.12 6.30
CA ASP A 125 -6.24 -14.00 6.93
C ASP A 125 -4.85 -13.36 7.12
N LEU A 126 -4.55 -12.30 6.36
CA LEU A 126 -3.32 -11.52 6.48
C LEU A 126 -3.60 -10.14 7.13
N ASP A 127 -4.64 -10.03 7.94
CA ASP A 127 -4.90 -8.80 8.69
C ASP A 127 -3.96 -8.70 9.89
N VAL A 128 -2.79 -8.11 9.66
CA VAL A 128 -1.75 -7.87 10.69
C VAL A 128 -2.30 -7.07 11.87
N LEU A 129 -3.37 -6.27 11.69
CA LEU A 129 -4.01 -5.53 12.77
C LEU A 129 -4.89 -6.42 13.63
N GLN A 130 -5.56 -7.43 13.06
CA GLN A 130 -6.25 -8.45 13.86
C GLN A 130 -5.25 -9.24 14.71
N ASN A 131 -4.11 -9.63 14.13
CA ASN A 131 -3.04 -10.29 14.87
C ASN A 131 -2.49 -9.39 15.98
N LYS A 132 -2.25 -8.10 15.70
CA LYS A 132 -1.88 -7.12 16.72
C LYS A 132 -2.90 -7.08 17.86
N ASN A 133 -4.18 -6.95 17.54
CA ASN A 133 -5.23 -6.82 18.55
C ASN A 133 -5.35 -8.09 19.41
N LYS A 134 -5.20 -9.27 18.79
CA LYS A 134 -5.19 -10.55 19.49
C LYS A 134 -4.01 -10.63 20.47
N ILE A 135 -2.80 -10.34 20.02
CA ILE A 135 -1.59 -10.33 20.86
C ILE A 135 -1.74 -9.32 22.01
N MET A 136 -2.22 -8.10 21.73
CA MET A 136 -2.42 -7.08 22.75
C MET A 136 -3.51 -7.44 23.77
N PHE A 137 -4.47 -8.28 23.38
CA PHE A 137 -5.49 -8.81 24.29
C PHE A 137 -4.88 -9.91 25.18
N GLU A 138 -4.15 -10.86 24.58
CA GLU A 138 -3.46 -11.93 25.31
C GLU A 138 -2.46 -11.39 26.34
N ILE A 139 -1.69 -10.35 26.01
CA ILE A 139 -0.73 -9.71 26.94
C ILE A 139 -1.44 -9.06 28.14
N LYS A 140 -2.66 -8.54 27.96
CA LYS A 140 -3.42 -7.87 29.04
C LYS A 140 -4.08 -8.84 30.01
N ASP A 141 -4.28 -10.09 29.63
CA ASP A 141 -4.80 -11.14 30.51
C ASP A 141 -3.68 -11.81 31.35
N GLU A 142 -2.41 -11.52 31.06
CA GLU A 142 -1.24 -12.01 31.81
C GLU A 142 -0.74 -11.05 32.91
N GLU A 143 -1.29 -9.82 32.99
CA GLU A 143 -1.06 -8.84 34.07
C GLU A 143 -2.18 -8.86 35.13
#